data_AF-A0A560JKG2-F1
#
_entry.id   AF-A0A560JKG2-F1
#
_cell.length_a   1.000
_cell.length_b   1.000
_cell.length_c   1.000
_cell.angle_alpha   90.00
_cell.angle_beta   90.00
_cell.angle_gamma   90.00
#
_symmetry.space_group_name_H-M   'P 1'
#
loop_
_entity.id
_entity.type
_entity.pdbx_description
1 polymer ?
#
loop_
_entity_poly.entity_id
_entity_poly.type
_entity_poly.pdbx_seq_one_letter_code
_entity_poly.pdbx_strand_id
1 'polypeptide(L)'
;MVRKYVWAGISVVLAVLVFRLSQGGDSASFFLTIRELAKPLATVYLALFGQPEFALVLAAGMMLACVALLGGFWAGQVRRTLDTLKTITGSAMLIMGEPNDRRVGSMKRLMESSPLLIDEWRMFESTLLDAGQGAQRRAYSTIRPQEYFSMEAMESRGLDFRFYVALPNYFVGVGLMFTFLGLVAGLYFASKGLQMGDLAQARQALGQLLAASTMKFVSSVVGIGASLVTSMVVRHWQRKVQAALDDLCRAIELCFPLISAHRLMGDWTQDGAAAAVSAPRPPLSPAPQPDIAGQAP
;
A
#
# COMPACT_ATOMS: atom_id res chain seq x y z
N MET A 1 -18.02 25.41 -21.91
CA MET A 1 -18.72 26.39 -21.04
C MET A 1 -19.61 25.75 -19.97
N VAL A 2 -20.13 24.53 -20.13
CA VAL A 2 -21.02 23.83 -19.17
C VAL A 2 -20.39 23.60 -17.78
N ARG A 3 -19.07 23.41 -17.68
CA ARG A 3 -18.37 23.04 -16.42
C ARG A 3 -18.39 24.11 -15.32
N LYS A 4 -18.46 25.41 -15.68
CA LYS A 4 -18.48 26.51 -14.69
C LYS A 4 -19.88 26.74 -14.08
N TYR A 5 -20.94 26.50 -14.87
CA TYR A 5 -22.32 26.67 -14.41
C TYR A 5 -22.79 25.55 -13.48
N VAL A 6 -22.26 24.33 -13.65
CA VAL A 6 -22.58 23.19 -12.76
C VAL A 6 -22.05 23.40 -11.34
N TRP A 7 -20.80 23.87 -11.20
CA TRP A 7 -20.22 24.15 -9.87
C TRP A 7 -20.89 25.34 -9.18
N ALA A 8 -21.19 26.42 -9.92
CA ALA A 8 -21.94 27.55 -9.37
C ALA A 8 -23.35 27.15 -8.91
N GLY A 9 -24.04 26.29 -9.67
CA GLY A 9 -25.34 25.76 -9.29
C GLY A 9 -25.28 24.92 -8.00
N ILE A 10 -24.29 24.04 -7.87
CA ILE A 10 -24.08 23.23 -6.66
C ILE A 10 -23.79 24.11 -5.43
N SER A 11 -22.94 25.12 -5.57
CA SER A 11 -22.60 26.04 -4.46
C SER A 11 -23.80 26.87 -3.98
N VAL A 12 -24.64 27.34 -4.90
CA VAL A 12 -25.87 28.09 -4.56
C VAL A 12 -26.89 27.19 -3.88
N VAL A 13 -27.07 25.96 -4.37
CA VAL A 13 -27.96 24.97 -3.76
C VAL A 13 -27.53 24.65 -2.32
N LEU A 14 -26.22 24.44 -2.11
CA LEU A 14 -25.65 24.09 -0.81
C LEU A 14 -25.73 25.26 0.18
N ALA A 15 -25.51 26.49 -0.29
CA ALA A 15 -25.66 27.71 0.51
C ALA A 15 -27.11 27.94 0.96
N VAL A 16 -28.09 27.72 0.07
CA VAL A 16 -29.52 27.85 0.40
C VAL A 16 -29.98 26.75 1.38
N LEU A 17 -29.46 25.53 1.22
CA LEU A 17 -29.77 24.39 2.10
C LEU A 17 -29.27 24.63 3.53
N VAL A 18 -28.01 25.09 3.67
CA VAL A 18 -27.39 25.43 4.96
C VAL A 18 -28.08 26.63 5.62
N PHE A 19 -28.38 27.68 4.85
CA PHE A 19 -29.03 28.89 5.35
C PHE A 19 -30.43 28.62 5.94
N ARG A 20 -31.18 27.68 5.35
CA ARG A 20 -32.53 27.33 5.83
C ARG A 20 -32.53 26.26 6.93
N LEU A 21 -31.56 25.35 6.97
CA LEU A 21 -31.36 24.44 8.11
C LEU A 21 -31.13 25.22 9.40
N SER A 22 -30.48 26.38 9.30
CA SER A 22 -30.24 27.30 10.42
C SER A 22 -31.48 28.06 10.90
N GLN A 23 -32.59 28.06 10.16
CA GLN A 23 -33.77 28.88 10.49
C GLN A 23 -34.97 28.13 11.08
N GLY A 24 -34.86 26.83 11.39
CA GLY A 24 -35.92 26.10 12.12
C GLY A 24 -37.31 26.17 11.46
N GLY A 25 -37.36 26.16 10.13
CA GLY A 25 -38.60 26.32 9.35
C GLY A 25 -39.46 25.05 9.29
N ASP A 26 -40.77 25.25 9.19
CA ASP A 26 -41.82 24.23 9.07
C ASP A 26 -41.47 23.16 8.02
N SER A 27 -41.57 21.87 8.39
CA SER A 27 -41.12 20.72 7.59
C SER A 27 -41.72 20.74 6.18
N ALA A 28 -42.98 21.18 6.03
CA ALA A 28 -43.64 21.29 4.72
C ALA A 28 -42.96 22.31 3.79
N SER A 29 -42.54 23.46 4.33
CA SER A 29 -41.82 24.49 3.58
C SER A 29 -40.42 24.04 3.18
N PHE A 30 -39.76 23.24 4.03
CA PHE A 30 -38.48 22.61 3.73
C PHE A 30 -38.60 21.61 2.58
N PHE A 31 -39.61 20.73 2.57
CA PHE A 31 -39.85 19.80 1.47
C PHE A 31 -40.18 20.50 0.14
N LEU A 32 -40.97 21.58 0.17
CA LEU A 32 -41.25 22.37 -1.04
C LEU A 32 -40.00 23.06 -1.59
N THR A 33 -39.14 23.57 -0.71
CA THR A 33 -37.87 24.20 -1.10
C THR A 33 -36.91 23.17 -1.69
N ILE A 34 -36.82 21.97 -1.09
CA ILE A 34 -36.08 20.84 -1.66
C ILE A 34 -36.62 20.46 -3.03
N ARG A 35 -37.95 20.40 -3.20
CA ARG A 35 -38.58 20.08 -4.48
C ARG A 35 -38.22 21.12 -5.55
N GLU A 36 -38.30 22.41 -5.22
CA GLU A 36 -37.94 23.48 -6.17
C GLU A 36 -36.45 23.50 -6.50
N LEU A 37 -35.55 23.24 -5.53
CA LEU A 37 -34.11 23.09 -5.77
C LEU A 37 -33.75 21.81 -6.54
N ALA A 38 -34.54 20.74 -6.38
CA ALA A 38 -34.33 19.47 -7.06
C ALA A 38 -34.78 19.51 -8.53
N LYS A 39 -35.74 20.37 -8.91
CA LYS A 39 -36.21 20.49 -10.31
C LYS A 39 -35.09 20.76 -11.33
N PRO A 40 -34.24 21.79 -11.18
CA PRO A 40 -33.17 22.03 -12.14
C PRO A 40 -32.18 20.85 -12.17
N LEU A 41 -31.87 20.26 -11.02
CA LEU A 41 -30.99 19.09 -10.93
C LEU A 41 -31.59 17.88 -11.66
N ALA A 42 -32.88 17.62 -11.47
CA ALA A 42 -33.62 16.55 -12.10
C ALA A 42 -33.72 16.74 -13.62
N THR A 43 -33.93 17.97 -14.10
CA THR A 43 -33.94 18.23 -15.55
C THR A 43 -32.59 17.97 -16.21
N VAL A 44 -31.49 18.40 -15.59
CA VAL A 44 -30.12 18.13 -16.06
C VAL A 44 -29.83 16.63 -16.01
N TYR A 45 -30.15 15.97 -14.89
CA TYR A 45 -29.99 14.52 -14.73
C TYR A 45 -30.77 13.74 -15.78
N LEU A 46 -32.05 14.02 -15.99
CA LEU A 46 -32.89 13.35 -16.96
C LEU A 46 -32.43 13.62 -18.40
N ALA A 47 -32.02 14.85 -18.71
CA ALA A 47 -31.47 15.18 -20.03
C ALA A 47 -30.18 14.42 -20.32
N LEU A 48 -29.29 14.30 -19.33
CA LEU A 48 -28.01 13.61 -19.45
C LEU A 48 -28.20 12.09 -19.56
N PHE A 49 -29.05 11.50 -18.71
CA PHE A 49 -29.33 10.07 -18.70
C PHE A 49 -30.28 9.63 -19.82
N GLY A 50 -30.98 10.56 -20.48
CA GLY A 50 -31.79 10.25 -21.67
C GLY A 50 -30.96 9.97 -22.92
N GLN A 51 -29.70 10.42 -22.98
CA GLN A 51 -28.85 10.25 -24.15
C GLN A 51 -28.08 8.91 -24.11
N PRO A 52 -28.10 8.09 -25.18
CA PRO A 52 -27.36 6.82 -25.23
C PRO A 52 -25.83 7.05 -25.23
N GLU A 53 -25.38 8.13 -25.85
CA GLU A 53 -23.95 8.51 -25.95
C GLU A 53 -23.29 8.72 -24.58
N PHE A 54 -24.06 9.19 -23.60
CA PHE A 54 -23.55 9.45 -22.27
C PHE A 54 -23.00 8.18 -21.61
N ALA A 55 -23.67 7.04 -21.79
CA ALA A 55 -23.22 5.76 -21.22
C ALA A 55 -21.89 5.29 -21.85
N LEU A 56 -21.71 5.49 -23.16
CA LEU A 56 -20.47 5.14 -23.86
C LEU A 56 -19.31 6.04 -23.44
N VAL A 57 -19.53 7.35 -23.40
CA VAL A 57 -18.54 8.32 -22.93
C VAL A 57 -18.13 8.02 -21.49
N LEU A 58 -19.08 7.65 -20.64
CA LEU A 58 -18.82 7.29 -19.26
C LEU A 58 -17.98 6.01 -19.15
N ALA A 59 -18.36 4.95 -19.86
CA ALA A 59 -17.62 3.69 -19.88
C ALA A 59 -16.20 3.89 -20.41
N ALA A 60 -16.04 4.64 -21.51
CA ALA A 60 -14.73 4.99 -22.07
C ALA A 60 -13.90 5.83 -21.10
N GLY A 61 -14.53 6.81 -20.44
CA GLY A 61 -13.90 7.64 -19.41
C GLY A 61 -13.43 6.83 -18.20
N MET A 62 -14.21 5.86 -17.74
CA MET A 62 -13.83 4.93 -16.66
C MET A 62 -12.64 4.05 -17.07
N MET A 63 -12.64 3.51 -18.29
CA MET A 63 -11.50 2.73 -18.78
C MET A 63 -10.24 3.57 -18.92
N LEU A 64 -10.35 4.78 -19.47
CA LEU A 64 -9.21 5.69 -19.60
C LEU A 64 -8.66 6.08 -18.23
N ALA A 65 -9.54 6.39 -17.27
CA ALA A 65 -9.13 6.67 -15.89
C ALA A 65 -8.44 5.47 -15.24
N CYS A 66 -8.98 4.26 -15.43
CA CYS A 66 -8.37 3.02 -14.95
C CYS A 66 -6.94 2.84 -15.50
N VAL A 67 -6.77 2.95 -16.82
CA VAL A 67 -5.45 2.83 -17.47
C VAL A 67 -4.50 3.94 -17.04
N ALA A 68 -4.96 5.18 -16.94
CA ALA A 68 -4.14 6.32 -16.55
C ALA A 68 -3.67 6.21 -15.09
N LEU A 69 -4.55 5.82 -14.16
CA LEU A 69 -4.21 5.64 -12.75
C LEU A 69 -3.23 4.47 -12.57
N LEU A 70 -3.50 3.33 -13.21
CA LEU A 70 -2.61 2.17 -13.18
C LEU A 70 -1.25 2.49 -13.81
N GLY A 71 -1.23 3.09 -15.00
CA GLY A 71 0.00 3.47 -15.70
C GLY A 71 0.82 4.50 -14.92
N GLY A 72 0.17 5.51 -14.35
CA GLY A 72 0.80 6.52 -13.51
C GLY A 72 1.43 5.93 -12.26
N PHE A 73 0.73 5.04 -11.55
CA PHE A 73 1.27 4.36 -10.38
C PHE A 73 2.43 3.43 -10.71
N TRP A 74 2.29 2.66 -11.80
CA TRP A 74 3.35 1.79 -12.28
C TRP A 74 4.62 2.56 -12.61
N ALA A 75 4.52 3.60 -13.45
CA ALA A 75 5.67 4.38 -13.89
C ALA A 75 6.25 5.29 -12.79
N GLY A 76 5.39 5.80 -11.91
CA GLY A 76 5.75 6.77 -10.87
C GLY A 76 6.36 6.13 -9.62
N GLN A 77 5.77 5.05 -9.11
CA GLN A 77 6.15 4.47 -7.83
C GLN A 77 6.65 3.04 -8.00
N VAL A 78 5.84 2.11 -8.51
CA VAL A 78 6.17 0.68 -8.50
C VAL A 78 7.45 0.37 -9.28
N ARG A 79 7.58 0.86 -10.51
CA ARG A 79 8.76 0.61 -11.34
C ARG A 79 10.01 1.21 -10.73
N ARG A 80 9.94 2.45 -10.24
CA ARG A 80 11.08 3.13 -9.62
C ARG A 80 11.56 2.37 -8.40
N THR A 81 10.65 1.96 -7.53
CA THR A 81 10.97 1.17 -6.35
C THR A 81 11.57 -0.18 -6.70
N LEU A 82 11.00 -0.90 -7.67
CA LEU A 82 11.54 -2.19 -8.14
C LEU A 82 12.93 -2.05 -8.74
N ASP A 83 13.16 -1.03 -9.56
CA ASP A 83 14.46 -0.80 -10.20
C ASP A 83 15.50 -0.42 -9.14
N THR A 84 15.15 0.41 -8.16
CA THR A 84 16.01 0.75 -7.01
C THR A 84 16.34 -0.50 -6.19
N LEU A 85 15.34 -1.29 -5.77
CA LEU A 85 15.55 -2.52 -4.99
C LEU A 85 16.45 -3.49 -5.76
N LYS A 86 16.17 -3.78 -7.03
CA LYS A 86 16.98 -4.69 -7.84
C LYS A 86 18.42 -4.22 -8.01
N THR A 87 18.62 -2.93 -8.22
CA THR A 87 19.97 -2.34 -8.36
C THR A 87 20.74 -2.51 -7.06
N ILE A 88 20.11 -2.18 -5.94
CA ILE A 88 20.72 -2.31 -4.61
C ILE A 88 20.99 -3.77 -4.26
N THR A 89 20.05 -4.69 -4.52
CA THR A 89 20.26 -6.12 -4.31
C THR A 89 21.43 -6.65 -5.14
N GLY A 90 21.55 -6.23 -6.40
CA GLY A 90 22.69 -6.58 -7.27
C GLY A 90 24.01 -6.08 -6.70
N SER A 91 24.07 -4.82 -6.25
CA SER A 91 25.26 -4.25 -5.61
C SER A 91 25.57 -4.90 -4.25
N ALA A 92 24.55 -5.26 -3.47
CA ALA A 92 24.69 -5.96 -2.20
C ALA A 92 25.33 -7.35 -2.38
N MET A 93 24.96 -8.07 -3.45
CA MET A 93 25.57 -9.36 -3.78
C MET A 93 27.05 -9.24 -4.15
N LEU A 94 27.49 -8.11 -4.74
CA LEU A 94 28.92 -7.88 -5.02
C LEU A 94 29.73 -7.67 -3.73
N ILE A 95 29.12 -7.06 -2.70
CA ILE A 95 29.76 -6.83 -1.39
C ILE A 95 30.05 -8.16 -0.68
N MET A 96 29.32 -9.23 -0.98
CA MET A 96 29.62 -10.57 -0.45
C MET A 96 31.04 -11.05 -0.79
N GLY A 97 31.62 -10.59 -1.90
CA GLY A 97 32.99 -10.90 -2.28
C GLY A 97 34.07 -10.10 -1.53
N GLU A 98 33.69 -9.02 -0.82
CA GLU A 98 34.64 -8.18 -0.08
C GLU A 98 35.14 -8.86 1.20
N PRO A 99 36.34 -8.47 1.71
CA PRO A 99 36.79 -8.84 3.04
C PRO A 99 35.78 -8.44 4.11
N ASN A 100 35.56 -9.31 5.12
CA ASN A 100 34.52 -9.15 6.14
C ASN A 100 34.52 -7.77 6.80
N ASP A 101 35.70 -7.23 7.14
CA ASP A 101 35.86 -5.94 7.82
C ASP A 101 35.31 -4.74 7.02
N ARG A 102 35.21 -4.87 5.68
CA ARG A 102 34.74 -3.79 4.80
C ARG A 102 33.25 -3.89 4.48
N ARG A 103 32.64 -5.07 4.65
CA ARG A 103 31.26 -5.34 4.22
C ARG A 103 30.25 -4.40 4.87
N VAL A 104 30.37 -4.13 6.16
CA VAL A 104 29.45 -3.23 6.89
C VAL A 104 29.52 -1.82 6.28
N GLY A 105 30.72 -1.27 6.10
CA GLY A 105 30.91 0.08 5.55
C GLY A 105 30.49 0.21 4.09
N SER A 106 30.76 -0.81 3.27
CA SER A 106 30.29 -0.84 1.87
C SER A 106 28.77 -0.96 1.79
N MET A 107 28.15 -1.80 2.63
CA MET A 107 26.69 -1.94 2.68
C MET A 107 26.02 -0.65 3.16
N LYS A 108 26.59 -0.01 4.18
CA LYS A 108 26.11 1.28 4.68
C LYS A 108 26.07 2.34 3.59
N ARG A 109 27.17 2.53 2.86
CA ARG A 109 27.22 3.50 1.74
C ARG A 109 26.20 3.18 0.66
N LEU A 110 25.97 1.90 0.38
CA LEU A 110 24.96 1.46 -0.57
C LEU A 110 23.53 1.77 -0.07
N MET A 111 23.21 1.49 1.19
CA MET A 111 21.88 1.77 1.74
C MET A 111 21.61 3.27 1.90
N GLU A 112 22.62 4.04 2.29
CA GLU A 112 22.53 5.51 2.38
C GLU A 112 22.37 6.19 1.02
N SER A 113 22.68 5.50 -0.09
CA SER A 113 22.41 6.01 -1.44
C SER A 113 20.90 6.06 -1.79
N SER A 114 20.07 5.34 -1.01
CA SER A 114 18.63 5.27 -1.24
C SER A 114 17.85 5.84 -0.05
N PRO A 115 17.02 6.88 -0.25
CA PRO A 115 16.18 7.43 0.82
C PRO A 115 15.13 6.42 1.32
N LEU A 116 14.86 5.35 0.56
CA LEU A 116 13.89 4.33 0.92
C LEU A 116 14.41 3.33 1.96
N LEU A 117 15.73 3.22 2.14
CA LEU A 117 16.35 2.15 2.95
C LEU A 117 17.24 2.68 4.07
N ILE A 118 17.47 4.00 4.13
CA ILE A 118 18.47 4.59 5.02
C ILE A 118 18.16 4.39 6.51
N ASP A 119 16.92 4.61 6.96
CA ASP A 119 16.59 4.46 8.38
C ASP A 119 16.40 3.00 8.77
N GLU A 120 15.84 2.19 7.87
CA GLU A 120 15.71 0.73 8.02
C GLU A 120 17.10 0.11 8.18
N TRP A 121 18.06 0.55 7.36
CA TRP A 121 19.46 0.16 7.50
C TRP A 121 20.07 0.63 8.82
N ARG A 122 19.86 1.87 9.24
CA ARG A 122 20.39 2.37 10.53
C ARG A 122 19.88 1.56 11.72
N MET A 123 18.61 1.18 11.71
CA MET A 123 18.04 0.32 12.74
C MET A 123 18.66 -1.08 12.68
N PHE A 124 18.80 -1.66 11.49
CA PHE A 124 19.42 -2.97 11.31
C PHE A 124 20.91 -2.98 11.68
N GLU A 125 21.68 -1.95 11.31
CA GLU A 125 23.10 -1.78 11.61
C GLU A 125 23.34 -1.78 13.14
N SER A 126 22.41 -1.24 13.92
CA SER A 126 22.48 -1.25 15.39
C SER A 126 22.38 -2.64 16.02
N THR A 127 21.90 -3.63 15.25
CA THR A 127 21.74 -5.03 15.69
C THR A 127 22.90 -5.93 15.28
N LEU A 128 23.84 -5.40 14.49
CA LEU A 128 25.02 -6.12 14.03
C LEU A 128 26.05 -6.24 15.17
N LEU A 129 26.58 -7.45 15.34
CA LEU A 129 27.64 -7.75 16.28
C LEU A 129 28.89 -8.19 15.52
N ASP A 130 30.03 -7.58 15.82
CA ASP A 130 31.32 -8.07 15.37
C ASP A 130 31.76 -9.22 16.29
N ALA A 131 31.97 -10.41 15.73
CA ALA A 131 32.55 -11.55 16.44
C ALA A 131 33.75 -12.12 15.69
N GLY A 132 34.68 -12.74 16.43
CA GLY A 132 35.94 -13.28 15.93
C GLY A 132 37.14 -12.33 16.08
N GLN A 133 38.35 -12.85 15.82
CA GLN A 133 39.62 -12.11 15.93
C GLN A 133 40.43 -12.13 14.64
N GLY A 134 41.16 -11.03 14.37
CA GLY A 134 42.03 -10.91 13.19
C GLY A 134 41.28 -11.13 11.87
N ALA A 135 41.79 -12.02 11.02
CA ALA A 135 41.20 -12.33 9.71
C ALA A 135 39.84 -13.06 9.77
N GLN A 136 39.43 -13.56 10.94
CA GLN A 136 38.14 -14.23 11.16
C GLN A 136 37.05 -13.26 11.65
N ARG A 137 37.38 -11.98 11.91
CA ARG A 137 36.40 -10.98 12.33
C ARG A 137 35.29 -10.89 11.28
N ARG A 138 34.04 -11.01 11.74
CA ARG A 138 32.85 -10.95 10.88
C ARG A 138 31.70 -10.34 11.64
N ALA A 139 30.96 -9.48 10.96
CA ALA A 139 29.69 -8.96 11.45
C ALA A 139 28.57 -10.02 11.29
N TYR A 140 27.85 -10.28 12.36
CA TYR A 140 26.69 -11.16 12.43
C TYR A 140 25.44 -10.37 12.79
N SER A 141 24.30 -10.79 12.26
CA SER A 141 23.02 -10.22 12.64
C SER A 141 22.42 -10.98 13.82
N THR A 142 21.83 -10.27 14.77
CA THR A 142 21.05 -10.86 15.88
C THR A 142 19.56 -11.00 15.54
N ILE A 143 19.08 -10.19 14.61
CA ILE A 143 17.69 -10.14 14.14
C ILE A 143 17.66 -10.38 12.63
N ARG A 144 16.54 -10.87 12.10
CA ARG A 144 16.40 -11.05 10.64
C ARG A 144 16.20 -9.69 9.96
N PRO A 145 16.81 -9.44 8.79
CA PRO A 145 16.59 -8.19 8.05
C PRO A 145 15.11 -7.94 7.72
N GLN A 146 14.32 -9.00 7.51
CA GLN A 146 12.89 -8.94 7.19
C GLN A 146 12.05 -8.19 8.24
N GLU A 147 12.52 -8.09 9.48
CA GLU A 147 11.82 -7.34 10.53
C GLU A 147 11.92 -5.82 10.34
N TYR A 148 12.99 -5.33 9.71
CA TYR A 148 13.22 -3.91 9.43
C TYR A 148 12.88 -3.55 7.99
N PHE A 149 13.23 -4.41 7.05
CA PHE A 149 12.97 -4.26 5.62
C PHE A 149 11.64 -4.92 5.28
N SER A 150 10.55 -4.22 5.59
CA SER A 150 9.17 -4.67 5.33
C SER A 150 8.44 -3.75 4.36
N MET A 151 7.33 -4.25 3.79
CA MET A 151 6.46 -3.45 2.94
C MET A 151 5.93 -2.22 3.69
N GLU A 152 5.60 -2.37 4.98
CA GLU A 152 5.09 -1.30 5.84
C GLU A 152 6.13 -0.19 6.03
N ALA A 153 7.41 -0.54 6.19
CA ALA A 153 8.49 0.43 6.27
C ALA A 153 8.60 1.24 4.97
N MET A 154 8.50 0.58 3.81
CA MET A 154 8.52 1.24 2.50
C MET A 154 7.29 2.14 2.26
N GLU A 155 6.11 1.75 2.74
CA GLU A 155 4.89 2.56 2.66
C GLU A 155 5.07 3.92 3.37
N SER A 156 5.74 3.92 4.53
CA SER A 156 6.03 5.15 5.29
C SER A 156 6.97 6.14 4.56
N ARG A 157 7.75 5.66 3.57
CA ARG A 157 8.75 6.43 2.82
C ARG A 157 8.29 6.87 1.42
N GLY A 158 7.03 6.66 1.09
CA GLY A 158 6.41 7.19 -0.12
C GLY A 158 5.90 6.15 -1.12
N LEU A 159 5.92 4.87 -0.78
CA LEU A 159 5.29 3.80 -1.56
C LEU A 159 3.86 3.54 -1.07
N ASP A 160 2.95 4.49 -1.22
CA ASP A 160 1.58 4.35 -0.69
C ASP A 160 0.69 3.48 -1.60
N PHE A 161 0.49 2.21 -1.22
CA PHE A 161 -0.47 1.31 -1.88
C PHE A 161 -1.91 1.51 -1.43
N ARG A 162 -2.17 2.22 -0.33
CA ARG A 162 -3.47 2.27 0.34
C ARG A 162 -4.58 2.80 -0.56
N PHE A 163 -4.29 3.87 -1.30
CA PHE A 163 -5.24 4.41 -2.28
C PHE A 163 -5.54 3.41 -3.41
N TYR A 164 -4.51 2.73 -3.93
CA TYR A 164 -4.64 1.81 -5.06
C TYR A 164 -5.32 0.50 -4.67
N VAL A 165 -5.20 0.07 -3.43
CA VAL A 165 -5.95 -1.07 -2.87
C VAL A 165 -7.45 -0.76 -2.77
N ALA A 166 -7.83 0.51 -2.58
CA ALA A 166 -9.22 0.94 -2.53
C ALA A 166 -9.85 1.20 -3.91
N LEU A 167 -9.05 1.48 -4.95
CA LEU A 167 -9.53 1.77 -6.31
C LEU A 167 -10.53 0.75 -6.88
N PRO A 168 -10.33 -0.58 -6.75
CA PRO A 168 -11.31 -1.57 -7.21
C PRO A 168 -12.72 -1.32 -6.66
N ASN A 169 -12.82 -0.94 -5.38
CA ASN A 169 -14.11 -0.69 -4.74
C ASN A 169 -14.76 0.59 -5.28
N TYR A 170 -13.96 1.62 -5.59
CA TYR A 170 -14.48 2.83 -6.22
C TYR A 170 -15.02 2.56 -7.62
N PHE A 171 -14.34 1.76 -8.45
CA PHE A 171 -14.85 1.40 -9.78
C PHE A 171 -16.17 0.63 -9.72
N VAL A 172 -16.33 -0.31 -8.77
CA VAL A 172 -17.60 -1.01 -8.54
C VAL A 172 -18.67 -0.02 -8.08
N GLY A 173 -18.39 0.79 -7.07
CA GLY A 173 -19.34 1.75 -6.51
C GLY A 173 -19.83 2.74 -7.56
N VAL A 174 -18.93 3.25 -8.40
CA VAL A 174 -19.25 4.15 -9.51
C VAL A 174 -20.12 3.43 -10.55
N GLY A 175 -19.76 2.22 -10.98
CA GLY A 175 -20.56 1.44 -11.94
C GLY A 175 -21.98 1.11 -11.43
N LEU A 176 -22.10 0.70 -10.16
CA LEU A 176 -23.38 0.44 -9.52
C LEU A 176 -24.22 1.72 -9.39
N MET A 177 -23.62 2.83 -8.98
CA MET A 177 -24.29 4.13 -8.88
C MET A 177 -24.92 4.52 -10.22
N PHE A 178 -24.19 4.37 -11.34
CA PHE A 178 -24.73 4.68 -12.66
C PHE A 178 -25.85 3.74 -13.11
N THR A 179 -25.81 2.48 -12.70
CA THR A 179 -26.92 1.55 -12.95
C THR A 179 -28.18 1.99 -12.20
N PHE A 180 -28.06 2.30 -10.92
CA PHE A 180 -29.20 2.75 -10.11
C PHE A 180 -29.79 4.06 -10.64
N LEU A 181 -28.95 5.08 -10.86
CA LEU A 181 -29.38 6.32 -11.49
C LEU A 181 -29.98 6.04 -12.87
N GLY A 182 -29.45 5.07 -13.57
CA GLY A 182 -29.95 4.63 -14.86
C GLY A 182 -31.38 4.12 -14.85
N LEU A 183 -31.66 3.21 -13.92
CA LEU A 183 -32.98 2.60 -13.72
C LEU A 183 -34.01 3.63 -13.26
N VAL A 184 -33.63 4.55 -12.36
CA VAL A 184 -34.52 5.63 -11.89
C VAL A 184 -34.92 6.56 -13.05
N ALA A 185 -33.97 6.96 -13.89
CA ALA A 185 -34.25 7.77 -15.07
C ALA A 185 -35.17 7.03 -16.05
N GLY A 186 -34.88 5.74 -16.26
CA GLY A 186 -35.74 4.86 -17.05
C GLY A 186 -37.19 4.89 -16.54
N LEU A 187 -37.41 4.52 -15.28
CA LEU A 187 -38.74 4.45 -14.68
C LEU A 187 -39.50 5.78 -14.79
N TYR A 188 -38.81 6.92 -14.63
CA TYR A 188 -39.41 8.24 -14.80
C TYR A 188 -39.97 8.45 -16.22
N PHE A 189 -39.20 8.10 -17.26
CA PHE A 189 -39.66 8.23 -18.64
C PHE A 189 -40.82 7.27 -18.96
N ALA A 190 -40.84 6.06 -18.40
CA ALA A 190 -41.93 5.10 -18.60
C ALA A 190 -43.22 5.65 -18.01
N SER A 191 -43.16 6.10 -16.76
CA SER A 191 -44.31 6.68 -16.07
C SER A 191 -44.90 7.87 -16.84
N LYS A 192 -44.04 8.74 -17.37
CA LYS A 192 -44.47 9.89 -18.17
C LYS A 192 -45.11 9.48 -19.51
N GLY A 193 -44.54 8.49 -20.21
CA GLY A 193 -45.08 8.00 -21.48
C GLY A 193 -46.45 7.33 -21.34
N LEU A 194 -46.67 6.61 -20.23
CA LEU A 194 -47.96 5.96 -19.94
C LEU A 194 -49.09 6.98 -19.62
N GLN A 195 -48.75 8.15 -19.08
CA GLN A 195 -49.75 9.20 -18.76
C GLN A 195 -50.28 9.93 -20.00
N MET A 196 -49.61 9.84 -21.15
CA MET A 196 -50.02 10.56 -22.37
C MET A 196 -51.12 9.87 -23.19
N GLY A 197 -51.61 8.69 -22.77
CA GLY A 197 -52.85 8.08 -23.28
C GLY A 197 -52.78 7.43 -24.68
N ASP A 198 -51.71 7.63 -25.45
CA ASP A 198 -51.50 7.01 -26.77
C ASP A 198 -50.64 5.73 -26.67
N LEU A 199 -51.22 4.58 -27.02
CA LEU A 199 -50.57 3.26 -26.95
C LEU A 199 -49.34 3.16 -27.85
N ALA A 200 -49.32 3.86 -29.00
CA ALA A 200 -48.18 3.85 -29.93
C ALA A 200 -47.00 4.65 -29.35
N GLN A 201 -47.27 5.83 -28.80
CA GLN A 201 -46.26 6.67 -28.13
C GLN A 201 -45.75 6.00 -26.85
N ALA A 202 -46.61 5.33 -26.09
CA ALA A 202 -46.21 4.56 -24.91
C ALA A 202 -45.24 3.42 -25.28
N ARG A 203 -45.50 2.68 -26.37
CA ARG A 203 -44.58 1.63 -26.87
C ARG A 203 -43.22 2.20 -27.31
N GLN A 204 -43.21 3.33 -28.02
CA GLN A 204 -41.97 3.98 -28.43
C GLN A 204 -41.16 4.48 -27.23
N ALA A 205 -41.82 5.10 -26.25
CA ALA A 205 -41.20 5.56 -25.01
C ALA A 205 -40.60 4.38 -24.23
N LEU A 206 -41.32 3.26 -24.10
CA LEU A 206 -40.82 2.03 -23.47
C LEU A 206 -39.59 1.46 -24.21
N GLY A 207 -39.60 1.45 -25.55
CA GLY A 207 -38.47 0.97 -26.35
C GLY A 207 -37.20 1.81 -26.16
N GLN A 208 -37.32 3.14 -26.21
CA GLN A 208 -36.19 4.06 -25.99
C GLN A 208 -35.62 3.93 -24.57
N LEU A 209 -36.48 3.67 -23.60
CA LEU A 209 -36.14 3.54 -22.20
C LEU A 209 -35.44 2.22 -21.88
N LEU A 210 -35.90 1.11 -22.46
CA LEU A 210 -35.21 -0.18 -22.41
C LEU A 210 -33.83 -0.08 -23.04
N ALA A 211 -33.73 0.53 -24.23
CA ALA A 211 -32.44 0.75 -24.89
C ALA A 211 -31.51 1.63 -24.05
N ALA A 212 -32.03 2.73 -23.50
CA ALA A 212 -31.27 3.62 -22.64
C ALA A 212 -30.81 2.90 -21.36
N SER A 213 -31.67 2.07 -20.75
CA SER A 213 -31.39 1.28 -19.54
C SER A 213 -30.32 0.21 -19.77
N THR A 214 -30.42 -0.56 -20.86
CA THR A 214 -29.43 -1.58 -21.25
C THR A 214 -28.04 -0.98 -21.40
N MET A 215 -27.92 0.21 -22.01
CA MET A 215 -26.63 0.89 -22.14
C MET A 215 -26.01 1.25 -20.78
N LYS A 216 -26.83 1.52 -19.75
CA LYS A 216 -26.35 1.80 -18.39
C LYS A 216 -25.85 0.52 -17.71
N PHE A 217 -26.48 -0.62 -17.94
CA PHE A 217 -25.94 -1.91 -17.49
C PHE A 217 -24.56 -2.20 -18.09
N VAL A 218 -24.35 -1.92 -19.38
CA VAL A 218 -23.02 -2.07 -20.02
C VAL A 218 -21.97 -1.22 -19.31
N SER A 219 -22.29 0.04 -18.96
CA SER A 219 -21.35 0.90 -18.22
C SER A 219 -20.95 0.32 -16.85
N SER A 220 -21.85 -0.40 -16.19
CA SER A 220 -21.55 -1.08 -14.93
C SER A 220 -20.73 -2.35 -15.11
N VAL A 221 -20.98 -3.12 -16.17
CA VAL A 221 -20.12 -4.25 -16.53
C VAL A 221 -18.69 -3.77 -16.75
N VAL A 222 -18.51 -2.64 -17.42
CA VAL A 222 -17.19 -2.00 -17.58
C VAL A 222 -16.59 -1.59 -16.23
N GLY A 223 -17.38 -1.00 -15.33
CA GLY A 223 -16.91 -0.65 -13.98
C GLY A 223 -16.45 -1.86 -13.15
N ILE A 224 -17.21 -2.95 -13.19
CA ILE A 224 -16.85 -4.21 -12.53
C ILE A 224 -15.61 -4.84 -13.19
N GLY A 225 -15.54 -4.84 -14.53
CA GLY A 225 -14.37 -5.31 -15.27
C GLY A 225 -13.11 -4.52 -14.90
N ALA A 226 -13.20 -3.19 -14.88
CA ALA A 226 -12.11 -2.32 -14.46
C ALA A 226 -11.68 -2.58 -13.01
N SER A 227 -12.63 -2.85 -12.12
CA SER A 227 -12.35 -3.22 -10.73
C SER A 227 -11.56 -4.52 -10.63
N LEU A 228 -12.00 -5.56 -11.35
CA LEU A 228 -11.33 -6.86 -11.34
C LEU A 228 -9.89 -6.75 -11.85
N VAL A 229 -9.71 -6.05 -12.98
CA VAL A 229 -8.38 -5.79 -13.57
C VAL A 229 -7.50 -5.02 -12.57
N THR A 230 -8.02 -3.94 -11.99
CA THR A 230 -7.28 -3.12 -11.02
C THR A 230 -6.86 -3.96 -9.81
N SER A 231 -7.75 -4.78 -9.26
CA SER A 231 -7.48 -5.64 -8.10
C SER A 231 -6.38 -6.67 -8.40
N MET A 232 -6.44 -7.31 -9.57
CA MET A 232 -5.43 -8.28 -10.01
C MET A 232 -4.07 -7.61 -10.21
N VAL A 233 -4.05 -6.47 -10.89
CA VAL A 233 -2.82 -5.73 -11.23
C VAL A 233 -2.13 -5.18 -9.98
N VAL A 234 -2.87 -4.51 -9.08
CA VAL A 234 -2.31 -3.96 -7.84
C VAL A 234 -1.72 -5.06 -6.96
N ARG A 235 -2.44 -6.18 -6.81
CA ARG A 235 -1.94 -7.35 -6.04
C ARG A 235 -0.70 -7.96 -6.68
N HIS A 236 -0.63 -8.00 -8.00
CA HIS A 236 0.56 -8.45 -8.73
C HIS A 236 1.76 -7.55 -8.45
N TRP A 237 1.55 -6.23 -8.41
CA TRP A 237 2.61 -5.27 -8.09
C TRP A 237 3.10 -5.37 -6.65
N GLN A 238 2.19 -5.51 -5.68
CA GLN A 238 2.57 -5.77 -4.28
C GLN A 238 3.46 -7.01 -4.17
N ARG A 239 3.07 -8.12 -4.82
CA ARG A 239 3.88 -9.35 -4.82
C ARG A 239 5.26 -9.15 -5.46
N LYS A 240 5.35 -8.36 -6.53
CA LYS A 240 6.65 -8.05 -7.17
C LYS A 240 7.57 -7.25 -6.24
N VAL A 241 7.02 -6.23 -5.58
CA VAL A 241 7.81 -5.41 -4.63
C VAL A 241 8.24 -6.25 -3.45
N GLN A 242 7.33 -7.03 -2.87
CA GLN A 242 7.64 -7.95 -1.77
C GLN A 242 8.75 -8.93 -2.16
N ALA A 243 8.67 -9.56 -3.34
CA ALA A 243 9.72 -10.47 -3.80
C ALA A 243 11.08 -9.78 -3.96
N ALA A 244 11.11 -8.56 -4.50
CA ALA A 244 12.36 -7.80 -4.62
C ALA A 244 12.95 -7.40 -3.26
N LEU A 245 12.09 -7.12 -2.28
CA LEU A 245 12.49 -6.85 -0.90
C LEU A 245 13.01 -8.12 -0.23
N ASP A 246 12.36 -9.27 -0.43
CA ASP A 246 12.82 -10.56 0.08
C ASP A 246 14.19 -10.95 -0.51
N ASP A 247 14.42 -10.67 -1.79
CA ASP A 247 15.72 -10.86 -2.45
C ASP A 247 16.80 -9.95 -1.85
N LEU A 248 16.46 -8.70 -1.54
CA LEU A 248 17.36 -7.78 -0.83
C LEU A 248 17.70 -8.30 0.56
N CYS A 249 16.70 -8.68 1.35
CA CYS A 249 16.88 -9.27 2.67
C CYS A 249 17.80 -10.49 2.62
N ARG A 250 17.61 -11.37 1.64
CA ARG A 250 18.47 -12.53 1.43
C ARG A 250 19.92 -12.13 1.12
N ALA A 251 20.13 -11.12 0.29
CA ALA A 251 21.47 -10.59 0.01
C ALA A 251 22.15 -10.06 1.29
N ILE A 252 21.39 -9.37 2.14
CA ILE A 252 21.86 -8.87 3.45
C ILE A 252 22.20 -10.04 4.38
N GLU A 253 21.35 -11.07 4.50
CA GLU A 253 21.60 -12.26 5.33
C GLU A 253 22.85 -13.05 4.88
N LEU A 254 23.11 -13.12 3.58
CA LEU A 254 24.32 -13.76 3.07
C LEU A 254 25.59 -12.99 3.47
N CYS A 255 25.52 -11.66 3.51
CA CYS A 255 26.62 -10.81 3.98
C CYS A 255 26.80 -10.94 5.51
N PHE A 256 25.68 -10.88 6.25
CA PHE A 256 25.61 -10.88 7.71
C PHE A 256 24.73 -12.05 8.20
N PRO A 257 25.32 -13.25 8.39
CA PRO A 257 24.56 -14.41 8.81
C PRO A 257 23.91 -14.17 10.17
N LEU A 258 22.71 -14.71 10.34
CA LEU A 258 22.03 -14.71 11.63
C LEU A 258 22.81 -15.58 12.62
N ILE A 259 23.20 -15.00 13.75
CA ILE A 259 23.74 -15.77 14.87
C ILE A 259 22.64 -16.02 15.90
N SER A 260 22.41 -17.28 16.24
CA SER A 260 21.46 -17.62 17.29
C SER A 260 22.07 -17.33 18.66
N ALA A 261 21.22 -16.93 19.62
CA ALA A 261 21.64 -16.65 21.00
C ALA A 261 22.42 -17.82 21.63
N HIS A 262 22.06 -19.07 21.29
CA HIS A 262 22.77 -20.26 21.74
C HIS A 262 24.22 -20.34 21.22
N ARG A 263 24.49 -19.91 19.98
CA ARG A 263 25.86 -19.89 19.44
C ARG A 263 26.69 -18.78 20.06
N LEU A 264 26.08 -17.61 20.29
CA LEU A 264 26.73 -16.51 21.02
C LEU A 264 27.14 -16.99 22.42
N MET A 265 26.22 -17.52 23.22
CA MET A 265 26.51 -18.02 24.57
C MET A 265 27.63 -19.06 24.59
N GLY A 266 27.66 -19.96 23.61
CA GLY A 266 28.74 -20.95 23.46
C GLY A 266 30.10 -20.30 23.24
N ASP A 267 30.17 -19.28 22.38
CA ASP A 267 31.39 -18.52 22.08
C ASP A 267 31.92 -17.80 23.33
N TRP A 268 31.04 -17.08 24.06
CA TRP A 268 31.41 -16.42 25.33
C TRP A 268 31.94 -17.39 26.39
N THR A 269 31.33 -18.58 26.50
CA THR A 269 31.83 -19.60 27.43
C THR A 269 33.19 -20.16 27.01
N GLN A 270 33.44 -20.30 25.71
CA GLN A 270 34.73 -20.76 25.19
C GLN A 270 35.82 -19.70 25.35
N ASP A 271 35.52 -18.43 25.06
CA ASP A 271 36.43 -17.31 25.27
C ASP A 271 36.76 -17.12 26.76
N GLY A 272 35.76 -17.21 27.63
CA GLY A 272 35.96 -17.18 29.09
C GLY A 272 36.80 -18.35 29.60
N ALA A 273 36.60 -19.55 29.05
CA ALA A 273 37.41 -20.72 29.39
C ALA A 273 38.85 -20.60 28.88
N ALA A 274 39.06 -20.10 27.66
CA ALA A 274 40.39 -19.86 27.10
C ALA A 274 41.16 -18.80 27.89
N ALA A 275 40.49 -17.70 28.27
CA ALA A 275 41.06 -16.67 29.14
C ALA A 275 41.45 -17.24 30.51
N ALA A 276 40.61 -18.09 31.11
CA ALA A 276 40.90 -18.75 32.39
C ALA A 276 42.09 -19.73 32.31
N VAL A 277 42.28 -20.42 31.18
CA VAL A 277 43.43 -21.31 30.96
C VAL A 277 44.74 -20.52 30.79
N SER A 278 44.68 -19.31 30.23
CA SER A 278 45.86 -18.43 30.05
C SER A 278 46.25 -17.61 31.29
N ALA A 279 45.41 -17.61 32.33
CA ALA A 279 45.72 -16.88 33.56
C ALA A 279 46.86 -17.56 34.34
N PRO A 280 47.83 -16.81 34.90
CA PRO A 280 48.94 -17.40 35.67
C PRO A 280 48.38 -18.19 36.85
N ARG A 281 48.72 -19.49 36.94
CA ARG A 281 48.33 -20.31 38.09
C ARG A 281 48.90 -19.66 39.37
N PRO A 282 48.08 -19.45 40.41
CA PRO A 282 48.60 -19.01 41.69
C PRO A 282 49.63 -20.04 42.22
N PRO A 283 50.71 -19.59 42.88
CA PRO A 283 51.75 -20.48 43.36
C PRO A 283 51.15 -21.53 44.31
N LEU A 284 51.52 -22.80 44.08
CA LEU A 284 51.12 -23.94 44.93
C LEU A 284 51.58 -23.67 46.37
N SER A 285 50.64 -23.61 47.31
CA SER A 285 50.96 -23.58 48.74
C SER A 285 51.83 -24.81 49.09
N PRO A 286 52.90 -24.65 49.87
CA PRO A 286 53.77 -25.76 50.23
C PRO A 286 53.00 -26.82 51.02
N ALA A 287 53.24 -28.10 50.68
CA ALA A 287 52.62 -29.24 51.34
C ALA A 287 52.94 -29.24 52.86
N PRO A 288 52.01 -29.73 53.72
CA PRO A 288 52.27 -29.81 55.15
C PRO A 288 53.43 -30.76 55.42
N GLN A 289 54.47 -30.27 56.10
CA GLN A 289 55.57 -31.10 56.59
C GLN A 289 55.05 -32.04 57.70
N PRO A 290 55.39 -33.34 57.68
CA PRO A 290 55.07 -34.24 58.78
C PRO A 290 55.95 -33.91 59.99
N ASP A 291 55.31 -33.63 61.14
CA ASP A 291 55.97 -33.43 62.43
C ASP A 291 56.80 -34.66 62.80
N ILE A 292 58.13 -34.49 62.81
CA ILE A 292 59.08 -35.46 63.38
C ILE A 292 59.69 -34.86 64.64
N ALA A 293 59.63 -35.66 65.71
CA ALA A 293 60.34 -35.55 67.00
C ALA A 293 59.85 -34.46 67.96
N GLY A 294 59.68 -34.68 69.26
CA GLY A 294 60.15 -35.78 70.11
C GLY A 294 60.62 -35.22 71.45
N GLN A 295 60.33 -35.93 72.54
CA GLN A 295 61.15 -36.08 73.78
C GLN A 295 61.65 -34.78 74.46
N ALA A 296 61.03 -34.36 75.57
CA ALA A 296 61.40 -34.69 76.98
C ALA A 296 62.67 -33.95 77.47
N PRO A 297 62.90 -33.70 78.78
CA PRO A 297 62.22 -34.23 79.97
C PRO A 297 61.29 -33.26 80.71
#